data_AF-A0A2I3RGQ2-F1
#
_entry.id   AF-A0A2I3RGQ2-F1
#
_cell.length_a   1.000
_cell.length_b   1.000
_cell.length_c   1.000
_cell.angle_alpha   90.00
_cell.angle_beta   90.00
_cell.angle_gamma   90.00
#
_symmetry.space_group_name_H-M   'P 1'
#
loop_
_entity.id
_entity.type
_entity.pdbx_description
1 polymer ?
#
loop_
_entity_poly.entity_id
_entity_poly.type
_entity_poly.pdbx_seq_one_letter_code
_entity_poly.pdbx_strand_id
1 'polypeptide(L)'
;VPPPPPCCHPRLSLHRPALEDLLLGSEANLTCTLTGLRDASGATFTWTPPSGKSAVQGPPERDLCGCYSVSSVLPGCAQPWNHGETFTCTAAHPELKNPLTANITKSGGSRPCSGLCSVSWFAKHIPSLPPPSQSWAPVLMPSTEGN
;
A
#
# COMPACT_ATOMS: atom_id res chain seq x y z
N VAL A 1 15.39 -34.63 19.17
CA VAL A 1 14.66 -33.53 18.49
C VAL A 1 15.05 -32.24 19.18
N PRO A 2 15.72 -31.29 18.50
CA PRO A 2 16.09 -30.02 19.14
C PRO A 2 14.81 -29.25 19.55
N PRO A 3 14.84 -28.49 20.67
CA PRO A 3 13.69 -27.71 21.11
C PRO A 3 13.34 -26.65 20.05
N PRO A 4 12.03 -26.42 19.78
CA PRO A 4 11.62 -25.45 18.76
C PRO A 4 12.04 -24.03 19.17
N PRO A 5 12.59 -23.22 18.24
CA PRO A 5 12.98 -21.86 18.53
C PRO A 5 11.75 -21.04 18.99
N PRO A 6 11.83 -20.32 20.13
CA PRO A 6 10.70 -19.57 20.71
C PRO A 6 10.32 -18.30 19.92
N CYS A 7 10.73 -18.17 18.66
CA CYS A 7 10.64 -16.94 17.88
C CYS A 7 9.58 -16.99 16.76
N CYS A 8 8.98 -18.16 16.49
CA CYS A 8 8.03 -18.32 15.39
C CYS A 8 6.62 -17.93 15.84
N HIS A 9 6.23 -16.68 15.55
CA HIS A 9 4.86 -16.20 15.75
C HIS A 9 4.16 -16.03 14.40
N PRO A 10 3.16 -16.88 14.08
CA PRO A 10 2.43 -16.80 12.82
C PRO A 10 1.81 -15.43 12.61
N ARG A 11 2.20 -14.75 11.54
CA ARG A 11 1.67 -13.43 11.19
C ARG A 11 1.43 -13.32 9.70
N LEU A 12 0.23 -12.86 9.35
CA LEU A 12 -0.16 -12.57 7.98
C LEU A 12 0.08 -11.10 7.67
N SER A 13 0.78 -10.83 6.56
CA SER A 13 1.01 -9.49 6.03
C SER A 13 0.52 -9.42 4.60
N LEU A 14 -0.21 -8.36 4.27
CA LEU A 14 -0.75 -8.15 2.93
C LEU A 14 -0.14 -6.88 2.34
N HIS A 15 0.52 -7.03 1.21
CA HIS A 15 1.29 -5.99 0.55
C HIS A 15 0.55 -5.46 -0.68
N ARG A 16 0.54 -4.12 -0.80
CA ARG A 16 0.00 -3.40 -1.96
C ARG A 16 0.79 -3.73 -3.22
N PRO A 17 0.20 -3.55 -4.41
CA PRO A 17 0.93 -3.73 -5.64
C PRO A 17 2.04 -2.69 -5.79
N ALA A 18 3.05 -3.05 -6.58
CA ALA A 18 4.14 -2.17 -6.93
C ALA A 18 3.59 -0.90 -7.60
N LEU A 19 4.13 0.27 -7.25
CA LEU A 19 3.63 1.54 -7.78
C LEU A 19 3.94 1.64 -9.27
N GLU A 20 5.09 1.12 -9.68
CA GLU A 20 5.49 0.99 -11.08
C GLU A 20 4.44 0.22 -11.91
N ASP A 21 3.99 -0.95 -11.43
CA ASP A 21 3.01 -1.79 -12.14
C ASP A 21 1.65 -1.10 -12.26
N LEU A 22 1.28 -0.31 -11.25
CA LEU A 22 0.05 0.49 -11.26
C LEU A 22 0.11 1.66 -12.24
N LEU A 23 1.28 2.27 -12.41
CA LEU A 23 1.50 3.38 -13.34
C LEU A 23 1.60 2.90 -14.80
N LEU A 24 2.14 1.69 -15.01
CA LEU A 24 2.24 1.05 -16.32
C LEU A 24 0.92 0.39 -16.77
N GLY A 25 -0.03 0.23 -15.86
CA GLY A 25 -1.44 0.02 -16.20
C GLY A 25 -1.88 -1.41 -16.54
N SER A 26 -1.05 -2.44 -16.32
CA SER A 26 -1.45 -3.80 -16.75
C SER A 26 -1.17 -4.96 -15.79
N GLU A 27 -0.21 -4.91 -14.87
CA GLU A 27 0.20 -6.13 -14.14
C GLU A 27 0.44 -5.92 -12.63
N ALA A 28 -0.43 -5.13 -12.00
CA ALA A 28 -0.37 -4.99 -10.54
C ALA A 28 -0.77 -6.30 -9.85
N ASN A 29 0.12 -6.81 -9.00
CA ASN A 29 -0.07 -8.02 -8.20
C ASN A 29 -0.20 -7.69 -6.71
N LEU A 30 -1.05 -8.43 -5.99
CA LEU A 30 -1.09 -8.36 -4.53
C LEU A 30 -0.27 -9.50 -3.96
N THR A 31 0.51 -9.22 -2.91
CA THR A 31 1.34 -10.24 -2.27
C THR A 31 0.91 -10.43 -0.82
N CYS A 32 0.53 -11.64 -0.46
CA CYS A 32 0.14 -12.02 0.90
C CYS A 32 1.19 -12.96 1.48
N THR A 33 1.82 -12.58 2.58
CA THR A 33 2.92 -13.33 3.18
C THR A 33 2.53 -13.80 4.57
N LEU A 34 2.49 -15.11 4.77
CA LEU A 34 2.36 -15.75 6.07
C LEU A 34 3.76 -16.06 6.60
N THR A 35 4.15 -15.43 7.70
CA THR A 35 5.48 -15.53 8.31
C THR A 35 5.42 -16.19 9.69
N GLY A 36 6.55 -16.69 10.19
CA GLY A 36 6.64 -17.21 11.56
C GLY A 36 6.04 -18.60 11.75
N LEU A 37 6.07 -19.44 10.72
CA LEU A 37 5.64 -20.84 10.76
C LEU A 37 6.79 -21.75 11.23
N ARG A 38 6.48 -22.89 11.85
CA ARG A 38 7.50 -23.91 12.15
C ARG A 38 7.65 -24.92 11.03
N ASP A 39 6.59 -25.12 10.25
CA ASP A 39 6.59 -25.95 9.05
C ASP A 39 6.14 -25.13 7.84
N ALA A 40 6.75 -25.39 6.69
CA ALA A 40 6.40 -24.76 5.42
C ALA A 40 5.18 -25.42 4.73
N SER A 41 4.86 -26.67 5.11
CA SER A 41 3.87 -27.50 4.43
C SER A 41 2.47 -27.33 5.02
N GLY A 42 1.46 -27.25 4.16
CA GLY A 42 0.05 -27.15 4.58
C GLY A 42 -0.49 -25.73 4.65
N ALA A 43 0.28 -24.73 4.20
CA ALA A 43 -0.21 -23.38 4.02
C ALA A 43 -1.16 -23.32 2.81
N THR A 44 -2.36 -22.81 3.05
CA THR A 44 -3.39 -22.60 2.02
C THR A 44 -3.83 -21.14 2.05
N PHE A 45 -3.84 -20.50 0.88
CA PHE A 45 -4.24 -19.11 0.73
C PHE A 45 -5.56 -19.01 -0.06
N THR A 46 -6.48 -18.22 0.46
CA THR A 46 -7.77 -17.92 -0.16
C THR A 46 -7.89 -16.43 -0.36
N TRP A 47 -8.30 -16.01 -1.57
CA TRP A 47 -8.42 -14.62 -1.95
C TRP A 47 -9.87 -14.23 -2.26
N THR A 48 -10.28 -13.08 -1.76
CA THR A 48 -11.63 -12.51 -1.99
C THR A 48 -11.52 -11.01 -2.25
N PRO A 49 -12.06 -10.48 -3.36
CA PRO A 49 -12.66 -11.20 -4.49
C PRO A 49 -11.59 -11.94 -5.32
N PRO A 50 -11.98 -12.99 -6.08
CA PRO A 50 -11.09 -13.61 -7.05
C PRO A 50 -10.78 -12.63 -8.19
N SER A 51 -9.52 -12.47 -8.58
CA SER A 51 -9.11 -11.54 -9.65
C SER A 51 -9.25 -12.11 -11.06
N GLY A 52 -9.90 -13.27 -11.22
CA GLY A 52 -10.02 -13.99 -12.50
C GLY A 52 -8.74 -14.71 -12.96
N LYS A 53 -7.57 -14.37 -12.39
CA LYS A 53 -6.32 -15.11 -12.55
C LYS A 53 -6.08 -15.99 -11.31
N SER A 54 -5.44 -17.15 -11.49
CA SER A 54 -5.08 -18.02 -10.36
C SER A 54 -3.97 -17.39 -9.52
N ALA A 55 -4.18 -17.36 -8.20
CA ALA A 55 -3.13 -16.98 -7.26
C ALA A 55 -1.98 -18.00 -7.31
N VAL A 56 -0.75 -17.52 -7.27
CA VAL A 56 0.46 -18.34 -7.31
C VAL A 56 1.11 -18.33 -5.93
N GLN A 57 1.33 -19.50 -5.36
CA GLN A 57 2.07 -19.64 -4.11
C GLN A 57 3.57 -19.67 -4.40
N GLY A 58 4.33 -18.81 -3.72
CA GLY A 58 5.79 -18.77 -3.80
C GLY A 58 6.43 -19.94 -3.03
N PRO A 59 7.73 -20.18 -3.25
CA PRO A 59 8.48 -21.14 -2.47
C PRO A 59 8.52 -20.72 -0.99
N PRO A 60 8.56 -21.68 -0.06
CA PRO A 60 8.76 -21.36 1.35
C PRO A 60 10.19 -20.84 1.57
N GLU A 61 10.30 -19.74 2.29
CA GLU A 61 11.56 -19.15 2.70
C GLU A 61 11.79 -19.43 4.19
N ARG A 62 13.05 -19.43 4.61
CA ARG A 62 13.42 -19.67 6.01
C ARG A 62 14.20 -18.49 6.55
N ASP A 63 13.73 -17.92 7.65
CA ASP A 63 14.39 -16.80 8.31
C ASP A 63 15.57 -17.26 9.18
N LEU A 64 16.37 -16.28 9.63
CA LEU A 64 17.57 -16.51 10.47
C LEU A 64 17.24 -17.14 11.83
N CYS A 65 16.00 -16.96 12.32
CA CYS A 65 15.51 -17.61 13.53
C CYS A 65 15.08 -19.06 13.29
N GLY A 66 15.07 -19.50 12.02
CA GLY A 66 14.74 -20.84 11.58
C GLY A 66 13.25 -21.06 11.34
N CYS A 67 12.41 -20.02 11.35
CA CYS A 67 10.99 -20.10 11.04
C CYS A 67 10.78 -19.99 9.52
N TYR A 68 9.62 -20.45 9.04
CA TYR A 68 9.24 -20.43 7.65
C TYR A 68 8.30 -19.27 7.33
N SER A 69 8.43 -18.77 6.11
CA SER A 69 7.50 -17.84 5.49
C SER A 69 7.05 -18.35 4.14
N VAL A 70 5.76 -18.20 3.85
CA VAL A 70 5.15 -18.58 2.58
C VAL A 70 4.39 -17.38 2.04
N SER A 71 4.59 -17.07 0.76
CA SER A 71 3.90 -15.99 0.09
C SER A 71 2.93 -16.51 -0.95
N SER A 72 1.85 -15.76 -1.19
CA SER A 72 0.90 -15.98 -2.27
C SER A 72 0.73 -14.67 -3.03
N VAL A 73 0.84 -14.75 -4.35
CA VAL A 73 0.74 -13.61 -5.26
C VAL A 73 -0.55 -13.73 -6.05
N LEU A 74 -1.44 -12.74 -5.94
CA LEU A 74 -2.67 -12.63 -6.72
C LEU A 74 -2.45 -11.64 -7.88
N PRO A 75 -2.31 -12.12 -9.13
CA PRO A 75 -2.14 -11.25 -10.28
C PRO A 75 -3.49 -10.69 -10.78
N GLY A 76 -3.45 -9.61 -11.57
CA GLY A 76 -4.64 -9.05 -12.22
C GLY A 76 -5.49 -8.16 -11.32
N CYS A 77 -4.91 -7.60 -10.25
CA CYS A 77 -5.64 -6.76 -9.32
C CYS A 77 -5.63 -5.27 -9.72
N ALA A 78 -4.92 -4.87 -10.78
CA ALA A 78 -4.66 -3.46 -11.11
C ALA A 78 -5.91 -2.58 -11.24
N GLN A 79 -6.85 -2.96 -12.10
CA GLN A 79 -8.08 -2.22 -12.36
C GLN A 79 -9.02 -2.16 -11.14
N PRO A 80 -9.41 -3.29 -10.53
CA PRO A 80 -10.25 -3.29 -9.32
C PRO A 80 -9.58 -2.56 -8.13
N TRP A 81 -8.27 -2.75 -7.94
CA TRP A 81 -7.49 -2.01 -6.94
C TRP A 81 -7.54 -0.50 -7.19
N ASN A 82 -7.35 -0.07 -8.44
CA ASN A 82 -7.41 1.34 -8.80
C ASN A 82 -8.78 1.97 -8.58
N HIS A 83 -9.84 1.16 -8.70
CA HIS A 83 -11.23 1.53 -8.41
C HIS A 83 -11.56 1.55 -6.91
N GLY A 84 -10.60 1.23 -6.03
CA GLY A 84 -10.78 1.25 -4.58
C GLY A 84 -11.38 -0.04 -4.00
N GLU A 85 -11.28 -1.15 -4.73
CA GLU A 85 -11.79 -2.44 -4.27
C GLU A 85 -10.99 -2.98 -3.07
N THR A 86 -11.70 -3.71 -2.20
CA THR A 86 -11.12 -4.34 -0.99
C THR A 86 -10.73 -5.77 -1.30
N PHE A 87 -9.45 -6.06 -1.17
CA PHE A 87 -8.93 -7.41 -1.26
C PHE A 87 -8.70 -7.98 0.11
N THR A 88 -9.13 -9.22 0.29
CA THR A 88 -8.97 -9.99 1.50
C THR A 88 -8.18 -11.24 1.17
N CYS A 89 -7.08 -11.44 1.90
CA CYS A 89 -6.31 -12.67 1.88
C CYS A 89 -6.55 -13.41 3.20
N THR A 90 -6.94 -14.68 3.10
CA THR A 90 -7.07 -15.58 4.25
C THR A 90 -6.04 -16.69 4.10
N ALA A 91 -5.21 -16.88 5.13
CA ALA A 91 -4.21 -17.93 5.18
C ALA A 91 -4.55 -18.95 6.28
N ALA A 92 -4.68 -20.21 5.88
CA ALA A 92 -4.89 -21.35 6.77
C ALA A 92 -3.60 -22.17 6.87
N HIS A 93 -3.29 -22.67 8.07
CA HIS A 93 -2.14 -23.53 8.32
C HIS A 93 -2.47 -24.51 9.47
N PRO A 94 -1.96 -25.75 9.48
CA PRO A 94 -2.17 -26.70 10.59
C PRO A 94 -1.71 -26.18 11.96
N GLU A 95 -0.72 -25.28 11.98
CA GLU A 95 -0.22 -24.67 13.21
C GLU A 95 -1.11 -23.53 13.74
N LEU A 96 -1.98 -23.00 12.89
CA LEU A 96 -2.94 -21.96 13.23
C LEU A 96 -4.23 -22.62 13.72
N LYS A 97 -4.65 -22.31 14.96
CA LYS A 97 -5.97 -22.76 15.46
C LYS A 97 -7.12 -22.20 14.61
N ASN A 98 -6.97 -20.97 14.14
CA ASN A 98 -7.91 -20.27 13.28
C ASN A 98 -7.15 -19.64 12.10
N PRO A 99 -7.72 -19.63 10.89
CA PRO A 99 -7.10 -18.97 9.76
C PRO A 99 -6.91 -17.47 10.03
N LEU A 100 -5.79 -16.92 9.54
CA LEU A 100 -5.51 -15.49 9.62
C LEU A 100 -6.11 -14.79 8.40
N THR A 101 -6.68 -13.61 8.60
CA THR A 101 -7.27 -12.81 7.52
C THR A 101 -6.66 -11.42 7.55
N ALA A 102 -6.23 -10.94 6.39
CA ALA A 102 -5.73 -9.59 6.17
C ALA A 102 -6.52 -8.95 5.03
N ASN A 103 -6.86 -7.68 5.17
CA ASN A 103 -7.53 -6.91 4.13
C ASN A 103 -6.69 -5.71 3.70
N ILE A 104 -6.87 -5.30 2.46
CA ILE A 104 -6.17 -4.17 1.88
C ILE A 104 -7.04 -3.47 0.84
N THR A 105 -7.01 -2.15 0.86
CA THR A 105 -7.62 -1.28 -0.15
C THR A 105 -6.62 -0.20 -0.52
N LYS A 106 -6.81 0.39 -1.71
CA LYS A 106 -6.04 1.56 -2.15
C LYS A 106 -6.09 2.73 -1.14
N SER A 107 -7.16 2.83 -0.35
CA SER A 107 -7.37 3.84 0.68
C SER A 107 -7.14 3.39 2.13
N GLY A 108 -6.83 2.11 2.39
CA GLY A 108 -6.93 1.50 3.73
C GLY A 108 -5.61 1.04 4.36
N GLY A 109 -4.47 1.51 3.85
CA GLY A 109 -3.18 1.39 4.53
C GLY A 109 -2.82 2.62 5.37
N SER A 110 -3.66 3.66 5.38
CA SER A 110 -3.57 4.68 6.40
C SER A 110 -4.07 4.06 7.70
N ARG A 111 -3.13 3.70 8.59
CA ARG A 111 -3.33 4.17 9.97
C ARG A 111 -3.79 5.62 9.78
N PRO A 112 -5.01 6.03 10.19
CA PRO A 112 -5.24 7.45 10.36
C PRO A 112 -4.04 7.89 11.19
N CYS A 113 -3.27 8.86 10.71
CA CYS A 113 -2.38 9.54 11.61
C CYS A 113 -3.27 9.98 12.76
N SER A 114 -3.25 9.23 13.86
CA SER A 114 -3.68 9.67 15.17
C SER A 114 -2.59 10.56 15.76
N GLY A 115 -1.83 11.25 14.91
CA GLY A 115 -1.47 12.62 15.16
C GLY A 115 -2.62 13.47 14.65
N LEU A 116 -3.36 14.10 15.56
CA LEU A 116 -4.06 15.33 15.23
C LEU A 116 -3.04 16.27 14.56
N CYS A 117 -2.95 16.25 13.24
CA CYS A 117 -2.69 17.47 12.49
C CYS A 117 -3.99 18.28 12.51
N SER A 118 -4.43 18.67 13.71
CA SER A 118 -5.17 19.92 13.84
C SER A 118 -4.14 20.99 13.52
N VAL A 119 -4.05 21.32 12.23
CA VAL A 119 -3.70 22.68 11.84
C VAL A 119 -4.85 23.55 12.34
N SER A 120 -4.83 23.82 13.66
CA SER A 120 -5.66 24.84 14.27
C SER A 120 -5.25 26.14 13.59
N TRP A 121 -6.09 26.51 12.65
CA TRP A 121 -6.12 27.75 11.93
C TRP A 121 -6.13 28.89 12.94
N PHE A 122 -4.95 29.38 13.34
CA PHE A 122 -4.83 30.67 13.98
C PHE A 122 -5.00 31.74 12.91
N ALA A 123 -6.23 31.86 12.42
CA ALA A 123 -6.77 33.11 11.91
C ALA A 123 -6.82 34.10 13.08
N LYS A 124 -5.69 34.71 13.44
CA LYS A 124 -5.72 36.02 14.09
C LYS A 124 -4.39 36.76 13.98
N HIS A 125 -4.52 38.01 13.54
CA HIS A 125 -3.51 39.05 13.38
C HIS A 125 -2.78 39.07 12.03
N ILE A 126 -3.48 39.57 11.02
CA ILE A 126 -2.87 40.38 9.95
C ILE A 126 -2.67 41.79 10.55
N PRO A 127 -1.44 42.29 10.76
CA PRO A 127 -1.20 43.72 10.83
C PRO A 127 -1.21 44.24 9.39
N SER A 128 -2.11 45.18 9.13
CA SER A 128 -2.21 45.95 7.91
C SER A 128 -0.85 46.51 7.47
N LEU A 129 -0.30 45.99 6.37
CA LEU A 129 0.76 46.67 5.62
C LEU A 129 0.12 47.78 4.77
N PRO A 130 0.63 49.03 4.82
CA PRO A 130 0.16 50.10 3.96
C PRO A 130 0.55 49.84 2.49
N PRO A 131 -0.23 50.33 1.52
CA PRO A 131 0.09 50.15 0.11
C PRO A 131 1.33 51.00 -0.27
N PRO A 132 2.34 50.43 -0.96
CA PRO A 132 3.28 51.26 -1.67
C PRO A 132 2.61 51.87 -2.90
N SER A 133 2.65 53.19 -2.91
CA SER A 133 2.24 54.12 -3.94
C SER A 133 2.85 53.85 -5.31
N GLN A 134 2.00 53.95 -6.33
CA GLN A 134 2.23 54.46 -7.70
C GLN A 134 3.59 54.22 -8.36
N SER A 135 3.56 53.49 -9.48
CA SER A 135 3.64 54.07 -10.83
C SER A 135 4.24 53.04 -11.79
N TRP A 136 3.47 52.62 -12.78
CA TRP A 136 4.08 52.18 -14.03
C TRP A 136 3.28 52.79 -15.16
N ALA A 137 3.90 53.75 -15.83
CA ALA A 137 3.42 54.27 -17.09
C ALA A 137 3.49 53.13 -18.13
N PRO A 138 2.50 52.99 -19.02
CA PRO A 138 2.68 52.16 -20.19
C PRO A 138 3.71 52.83 -21.10
N VAL A 139 4.85 52.17 -21.32
CA VAL A 139 5.75 52.55 -22.41
C VAL A 139 5.03 52.21 -23.72
N LEU A 140 4.46 53.24 -24.33
CA LEU A 140 4.16 53.29 -25.76
C LEU A 140 5.46 53.06 -26.53
N MET A 141 5.53 51.98 -27.30
CA MET A 141 6.51 51.83 -28.38
C MET A 141 5.73 51.92 -29.71
N PRO A 142 6.12 52.84 -30.62
CA PRO A 142 5.38 53.10 -31.85
C PRO A 142 5.72 52.16 -33.02
N SER A 143 4.76 52.15 -33.94
CA SER A 143 4.69 51.71 -35.34
C SER A 143 5.99 51.43 -36.11
N THR A 144 5.92 50.46 -37.04
CA THR A 144 6.35 50.74 -38.42
C THR A 144 5.50 49.97 -39.43
N GLU A 145 4.75 50.76 -40.19
CA GLU A 145 4.04 50.42 -41.43
C GLU A 145 5.04 50.40 -42.60
N GLY A 146 4.83 49.50 -43.56
CA GLY A 146 5.02 49.72 -45.00
C GLY A 146 6.40 50.09 -45.56
N ASN A 147 6.99 49.16 -46.31
CA ASN A 147 7.23 49.34 -47.76
C ASN A 147 7.38 47.98 -48.44
#